data_AF-A0A350BTQ2-F1
#
_entry.id   AF-A0A350BTQ2-F1
#
_cell.length_a   1.000
_cell.length_b   1.000
_cell.length_c   1.000
_cell.angle_alpha   90.00
_cell.angle_beta   90.00
_cell.angle_gamma   90.00
#
_symmetry.space_group_name_H-M   'P 1'
#
loop_
_entity.id
_entity.type
_entity.pdbx_description
1 polymer ?
#
loop_
_entity_poly.entity_id
_entity_poly.type
_entity_poly.pdbx_seq_one_letter_code
_entity_poly.pdbx_strand_id
1 'polypeptide(L)' 'MKVIITGATGMVGRSTLNECLANDKVDEVLAINRRSLGLKHPKLKELIHLDFIDFSDAVEHFKGHDACFHCMGVT' A
#
# COMPACT_ATOMS: atom_id res chain seq x y z
N MET A 1 -9.70 9.00 5.27
CA MET A 1 -9.06 8.86 3.94
C MET A 1 -8.55 7.45 3.76
N LYS A 2 -8.76 6.84 2.58
CA LYS A 2 -8.21 5.54 2.19
C LYS A 2 -7.06 5.72 1.20
N VAL A 3 -5.90 5.13 1.50
CA VAL A 3 -4.69 5.34 0.69
C VAL A 3 -4.08 4.03 0.21
N ILE A 4 -3.54 4.04 -1.00
CA ILE A 4 -2.76 2.95 -1.56
C ILE A 4 -1.27 3.28 -1.38
N ILE A 5 -0.46 2.29 -1.02
CA ILE A 5 1.00 2.41 -0.99
C ILE A 5 1.61 1.24 -1.76
N THR A 6 2.44 1.54 -2.76
CA THR A 6 3.28 0.54 -3.42
C THR A 6 4.71 0.64 -2.94
N GLY A 7 5.44 -0.47 -2.86
CA GLY A 7 6.85 -0.45 -2.48
C GLY A 7 7.08 -0.17 -0.98
N ALA A 8 6.14 -0.60 -0.12
CA ALA A 8 6.17 -0.35 1.32
C ALA A 8 7.32 -1.08 2.07
N THR A 9 8.06 -1.95 1.37
CA THR A 9 9.29 -2.59 1.87
C THR A 9 10.54 -1.71 1.70
N GLY A 10 10.50 -0.70 0.82
CA GLY A 10 11.62 0.21 0.59
C GLY A 10 11.72 1.29 1.66
N MET A 11 12.83 2.04 1.70
CA MET A 11 13.06 3.08 2.73
C MET A 11 11.95 4.13 2.76
N VAL A 12 11.60 4.70 1.60
CA VAL A 12 10.57 5.73 1.49
C VAL A 12 9.19 5.14 1.77
N GLY A 13 8.83 4.04 1.10
CA GLY A 13 7.52 3.41 1.26
C GLY A 13 7.25 2.93 2.70
N ARG A 14 8.28 2.48 3.42
CA ARG A 14 8.16 2.08 4.83
C ARG A 14 7.88 3.27 5.74
N SER A 15 8.55 4.41 5.49
CA SER A 15 8.28 5.64 6.22
C SER A 15 6.86 6.13 5.95
N THR A 16 6.44 6.19 4.69
CA THR A 16 5.08 6.59 4.31
C THR A 16 4.04 5.69 4.97
N LEU A 17 4.25 4.37 4.97
CA LEU A 17 3.37 3.42 5.64
C LEU A 17 3.22 3.74 7.14
N ASN A 18 4.34 3.92 7.86
CA ASN A 18 4.30 4.20 9.29
C ASN A 18 3.52 5.49 9.61
N GLU A 19 3.77 6.55 8.85
CA GLU A 19 3.06 7.83 9.01
C GLU A 19 1.56 7.68 8.72
N CYS A 20 1.19 6.95 7.66
CA CYS A 20 -0.23 6.70 7.35
C CYS A 20 -0.92 5.87 8.43
N LEU A 21 -0.26 4.87 9.03
CA LEU A 21 -0.86 4.06 10.10
C LEU A 21 -1.06 4.87 11.38
N ALA A 22 -0.13 5.78 11.70
CA ALA A 22 -0.19 6.65 12.87
C ALA A 22 -1.17 7.83 12.71
N ASN A 23 -1.55 8.19 11.48
CA ASN A 23 -2.39 9.37 11.24
C ASN A 23 -3.89 9.06 11.35
N ASP A 24 -4.60 9.79 12.19
CA ASP A 24 -6.05 9.61 12.42
C ASP A 24 -6.92 10.08 11.25
N LYS A 25 -6.38 10.87 10.33
CA LYS A 25 -7.08 11.24 9.09
C LYS A 25 -7.07 10.12 8.05
N VAL A 26 -6.23 9.09 8.25
CA VAL A 26 -6.16 7.90 7.41
C VAL A 26 -6.94 6.78 8.09
N ASP A 27 -7.96 6.30 7.40
CA ASP A 27 -8.86 5.25 7.87
C ASP A 27 -8.35 3.87 7.46
N GLU A 28 -7.75 3.78 6.27
CA GLU A 28 -7.30 2.51 5.68
C GLU A 28 -6.06 2.72 4.81
N VAL A 29 -5.13 1.78 4.88
CA VAL A 29 -3.95 1.69 4.04
C VAL A 29 -3.98 0.36 3.31
N LEU A 30 -4.04 0.39 1.98
CA LEU A 30 -3.83 -0.77 1.13
C LEU A 30 -2.36 -0.79 0.68
N ALA A 31 -1.57 -1.70 1.24
CA ALA A 31 -0.19 -1.91 0.85
C ALA A 31 -0.10 -2.98 -0.25
N ILE A 32 0.34 -2.58 -1.44
CA ILE A 32 0.54 -3.49 -2.58
C ILE A 32 2.03 -3.83 -2.67
N ASN A 33 2.38 -5.09 -2.44
CA ASN A 33 3.76 -5.55 -2.38
C ASN A 33 3.91 -6.93 -3.03
N ARG A 34 5.13 -7.28 -3.45
CA ARG A 34 5.44 -8.63 -3.97
C ARG A 34 5.61 -9.68 -2.87
N ARG A 35 5.73 -9.24 -1.62
CA ARG A 35 5.95 -10.06 -0.42
C ARG A 35 5.22 -9.42 0.76
N SER A 36 4.78 -10.24 1.72
CA SER A 36 4.12 -9.73 2.92
C SER A 36 5.06 -8.86 3.75
N LEU A 37 4.49 -7.84 4.37
CA LEU A 37 5.15 -6.95 5.33
C LEU A 37 5.31 -7.59 6.71
N GLY A 38 4.61 -8.70 6.98
CA GLY A 38 4.60 -9.38 8.28
C GLY A 38 4.04 -8.53 9.42
N LEU A 39 3.26 -7.50 9.11
CA LEU A 39 2.74 -6.51 10.05
C LEU A 39 1.24 -6.70 10.22
N LYS A 40 0.75 -6.70 11.47
CA LYS A 40 -0.69 -6.68 11.77
C LYS A 40 -1.06 -5.30 12.31
N HIS A 41 -2.01 -4.65 11.67
CA HIS A 41 -2.53 -3.35 12.12
C HIS A 41 -3.99 -3.19 11.67
N PRO A 42 -4.88 -2.61 12.50
CA PRO A 42 -6.31 -2.48 12.17
C PRO A 42 -6.59 -1.69 10.89
N LYS A 43 -5.77 -0.66 10.60
CA LYS A 43 -5.86 0.14 9.37
C LYS A 43 -5.20 -0.50 8.15
N LEU A 44 -4.42 -1.58 8.31
CA LEU A 44 -3.58 -2.12 7.23
C LEU A 44 -4.26 -3.29 6.53
N LYS A 45 -4.34 -3.20 5.20
CA LYS A 45 -4.62 -4.31 4.32
C LYS A 45 -3.42 -4.54 3.40
N GLU A 46 -3.18 -5.81 3.08
CA GLU A 46 -2.12 -6.19 2.16
C GLU A 46 -2.73 -6.82 0.91
N LEU A 47 -2.22 -6.40 -0.26
CA LEU A 47 -2.43 -7.07 -1.53
C LEU A 47 -1.07 -7.58 -2.02
N ILE A 48 -0.93 -8.90 -2.08
CA ILE A 48 0.28 -9.52 -2.63
C ILE A 48 0.11 -9.63 -4.12
N HIS A 49 0.83 -8.78 -4.86
CA HIS A 49 0.76 -8.69 -6.30
C HIS A 49 2.15 -8.82 -6.88
N LEU A 50 2.37 -9.78 -7.78
CA LEU A 50 3.71 -10.06 -8.31
C LEU A 50 4.01 -9.22 -9.56
N ASP A 51 3.03 -9.06 -10.44
CA ASP A 51 3.16 -8.39 -11.72
C ASP A 51 2.67 -6.93 -11.65
N PHE A 52 3.56 -5.99 -11.41
CA PHE A 52 3.20 -4.57 -11.36
C PHE A 52 2.98 -3.92 -12.74
N ILE A 53 3.03 -4.68 -13.84
CA ILE A 53 2.67 -4.21 -15.18
C ILE A 53 1.19 -4.44 -15.43
N ASP A 54 0.64 -5.56 -14.94
CA ASP A 54 -0.76 -5.94 -15.12
C ASP A 54 -1.51 -5.99 -13.79
N PHE A 55 -2.52 -5.13 -13.65
CA PHE A 55 -3.41 -5.07 -12.49
C PHE A 55 -4.84 -5.48 -12.81
N SER A 56 -5.09 -6.14 -13.94
CA SER A 56 -6.45 -6.49 -14.40
C SER A 56 -7.26 -7.24 -13.33
N ASP A 57 -6.60 -8.16 -12.60
CA ASP A 57 -7.23 -8.93 -11.51
C ASP A 57 -7.37 -8.16 -10.19
N ALA A 58 -6.71 -7.01 -10.06
CA ALA A 58 -6.64 -6.21 -8.84
C ALA A 58 -7.49 -4.92 -8.87
N VAL A 59 -8.09 -4.58 -10.02
CA VAL A 59 -8.80 -3.31 -10.24
C VAL A 59 -9.87 -3.03 -9.18
N GLU A 60 -10.61 -4.05 -8.76
CA GLU A 60 -11.66 -3.91 -7.74
C GLU A 60 -11.10 -3.48 -6.38
N HIS A 61 -9.87 -3.87 -6.04
CA HIS A 61 -9.22 -3.48 -4.80
C HIS A 61 -8.87 -1.98 -4.77
N PHE A 62 -8.80 -1.30 -5.92
CA PHE A 62 -8.42 0.11 -5.97
C PHE A 62 -9.59 1.05 -5.81
N LYS A 63 -10.82 0.56 -6.00
CA LYS A 63 -12.03 1.40 -5.94
C LYS A 63 -12.20 2.01 -4.54
N GLY A 64 -12.58 3.29 -4.54
CA GLY A 64 -12.87 4.03 -3.30
C GLY A 64 -11.63 4.46 -2.50
N HIS A 65 -10.43 4.39 -3.08
CA HIS A 65 -9.24 5.02 -2.51
C HIS A 65 -9.12 6.49 -2.95
N ASP A 66 -8.70 7.34 -2.03
CA ASP A 66 -8.61 8.79 -2.25
C ASP A 66 -7.25 9.19 -2.82
N ALA A 67 -6.19 8.42 -2.53
CA ALA A 67 -4.83 8.73 -2.94
C ALA A 67 -3.97 7.47 -3.11
N CYS A 68 -2.89 7.60 -3.89
CA CYS A 68 -1.88 6.55 -4.07
C CYS A 68 -0.47 7.14 -3.90
N PHE A 69 0.30 6.55 -3.00
CA PHE A 69 1.74 6.79 -2.83
C PHE A 69 2.53 5.73 -3.59
N HIS A 70 2.99 6.10 -4.78
CA HIS A 70 3.79 5.22 -5.61
C HIS A 70 5.28 5.29 -5.24
N CYS A 71 5.68 4.54 -4.22
CA CYS A 71 7.07 4.54 -3.71
C CYS A 71 7.93 3.39 -4.27
N MET A 72 7.51 2.75 -5.37
CA MET A 72 8.35 1.76 -6.03
C MET A 72 9.52 2.43 -6.75
N GLY A 73 10.71 1.87 -6.52
CA GLY A 73 11.89 2.15 -7.33
C GLY A 73 12.36 0.88 -8.01
N VAL A 74 13.03 1.06 -9.15
CA VAL A 74 13.89 0.05 -9.74
C VAL A 74 15.33 0.30 -9.26
N THR A 75 16.09 -0.78 -9.09
CA THR A 75 17.55 -0.75 -8.92
C THR A 75 18.16 -1.50 -10.08
#